data_AF-A0A957KNZ2-F1
#
_entry.id   AF-A0A957KNZ2-F1
#
_cell.length_a   1.000
_cell.length_b   1.000
_cell.length_c   1.000
_cell.angle_alpha   90.00
_cell.angle_beta   90.00
_cell.angle_gamma   90.00
#
_symmetry.space_group_name_H-M   'P 1'
#
loop_
_entity.id
_entity.type
_entity.pdbx_description
1 polymer ?
#
loop_
_entity_poly.entity_id
_entity_poly.type
_entity_poly.pdbx_seq_one_letter_code
_entity_poly.pdbx_strand_id
1 'polypeptide(L)' 'RSQRTNCPFTLRFLWRSEAELMLRLAGFVVEDVWGDFDGSPYSSESEHLILLAQKPLSA' A
#
# COMPACT_ATOMS: atom_id res chain seq x y z
N ARG A 1 -7.40 -7.62 30.05
CA ARG A 1 -8.16 -8.81 29.56
C ARG A 1 -8.37 -8.61 28.07
N SER A 2 -7.71 -9.39 27.21
CA SER A 2 -7.91 -9.28 25.75
C SER A 2 -9.25 -9.90 25.38
N GLN A 3 -10.08 -9.19 24.61
CA GLN A 3 -11.38 -9.69 24.11
C GLN A 3 -11.26 -9.83 22.59
N ARG A 4 -11.59 -11.02 22.06
CA ARG A 4 -11.64 -11.25 20.61
C ARG A 4 -12.89 -10.58 20.02
N THR A 5 -12.70 -9.64 19.11
CA THR A 5 -13.78 -8.99 18.35
C THR A 5 -13.89 -9.64 16.98
N ASN A 6 -15.02 -10.28 16.67
CA ASN A 6 -15.29 -10.78 15.32
C ASN A 6 -15.84 -9.62 14.48
N CYS A 7 -15.07 -9.15 13.48
CA CYS A 7 -15.51 -8.13 12.52
C CYS A 7 -15.47 -8.74 11.11
N PRO A 8 -16.61 -9.08 10.51
CA PRO A 8 -16.63 -9.54 9.12
C PRO A 8 -16.44 -8.34 8.20
N PHE A 9 -15.44 -8.40 7.32
CA PHE A 9 -15.22 -7.40 6.28
C PHE A 9 -14.79 -8.08 4.98
N THR A 10 -15.09 -7.43 3.86
CA THR A 10 -14.70 -7.91 2.54
C THR A 10 -13.27 -7.47 2.25
N LEU A 11 -12.39 -8.43 2.03
CA LEU A 11 -11.04 -8.18 1.52
C LEU A 11 -11.05 -8.16 0.00
N ARG A 12 -10.39 -7.15 -0.57
CA ARG A 12 -10.10 -7.08 -2.00
C ARG A 12 -8.60 -7.07 -2.19
N PHE A 13 -8.11 -8.01 -2.99
CA PHE A 13 -6.73 -7.99 -3.46
C PHE A 13 -6.58 -6.91 -4.53
N LEU A 14 -5.47 -6.18 -4.44
CA LEU A 14 -5.10 -5.13 -5.39
C LEU A 14 -3.68 -5.41 -5.87
N TRP A 15 -3.47 -5.21 -7.17
CA TRP A 15 -2.15 -5.31 -7.76
C TRP A 15 -1.40 -3.99 -7.65
N ARG A 16 -0.07 -4.04 -7.75
CA ARG A 16 0.79 -2.85 -7.70
C ARG A 16 0.33 -1.75 -8.65
N SER A 17 0.09 -2.07 -9.91
CA SER A 17 -0.33 -1.10 -10.92
C SER A 17 -1.69 -0.46 -10.61
N GLU A 18 -2.63 -1.22 -10.03
CA GLU A 18 -3.91 -0.68 -9.58
C GLU A 18 -3.73 0.26 -8.39
N ALA A 19 -2.88 -0.10 -7.43
CA ALA A 19 -2.54 0.72 -6.27
C ALA A 19 -1.94 2.07 -6.69
N GLU A 20 -0.94 2.03 -7.57
CA GLU A 20 -0.27 3.21 -8.11
C GLU A 20 -1.25 4.10 -8.88
N LEU A 21 -2.15 3.52 -9.67
CA LEU A 21 -3.19 4.26 -10.37
C LEU A 21 -4.14 4.96 -9.39
N MET A 22 -4.61 4.27 -8.35
CA MET A 22 -5.49 4.86 -7.35
C MET A 22 -4.81 6.00 -6.59
N LEU A 23 -3.55 5.84 -6.21
CA LEU A 23 -2.76 6.89 -5.54
C LEU A 23 -2.58 8.11 -6.44
N ARG A 24 -2.25 7.90 -7.72
CA ARG A 24 -2.14 8.97 -8.71
C ARG A 24 -3.45 9.73 -8.88
N LEU A 25 -4.58 9.02 -8.98
CA LEU A 25 -5.91 9.64 -9.09
C LEU A 25 -6.31 10.40 -7.82
N ALA A 26 -5.83 9.98 -6.66
CA ALA A 26 -5.99 10.70 -5.39
C ALA A 26 -5.03 11.90 -5.23
N GLY A 27 -4.18 12.17 -6.24
CA GLY A 27 -3.24 13.30 -6.25
C GLY A 27 -1.95 13.03 -5.48
N PHE A 28 -1.61 11.77 -5.21
CA PHE A 28 -0.33 11.40 -4.61
C PHE A 28 0.71 11.09 -5.69
N VAL A 29 1.98 11.26 -5.31
CA VAL A 29 3.14 10.79 -6.08
C VAL A 29 3.75 9.63 -5.29
N VAL A 30 3.89 8.48 -5.93
CA VAL A 30 4.57 7.31 -5.35
C VAL A 30 6.07 7.55 -5.40
N GLU A 31 6.73 7.50 -4.25
CA GLU A 31 8.17 7.71 -4.11
C GLU A 31 8.93 6.38 -4.18
N ASP A 32 8.42 5.35 -3.50
CA ASP A 32 9.08 4.05 -3.43
C ASP A 32 8.06 2.90 -3.20
N VAL A 33 8.47 1.68 -3.56
CA VAL A 33 7.66 0.47 -3.43
C VAL A 33 8.50 -0.64 -2.81
N TRP A 34 8.13 -1.04 -1.60
CA TRP A 34 8.86 -2.02 -0.79
C TRP A 34 8.16 -3.36 -0.73
N GLY A 35 8.96 -4.41 -0.64
CA GLY A 35 8.55 -5.81 -0.48
C GLY A 35 8.49 -6.29 0.97
N ASP A 36 9.07 -5.53 1.88
CA ASP A 36 9.12 -5.77 3.32
C ASP A 36 9.19 -4.44 4.10
N PHE A 37 9.18 -4.54 5.43
CA PHE A 37 9.26 -3.38 6.32
C PHE A 37 10.69 -2.87 6.56
N ASP A 38 11.71 -3.57 6.04
CA ASP A 38 13.12 -3.18 6.13
C ASP A 38 13.55 -2.31 4.93
N GLY A 39 12.66 -2.15 3.94
CA GLY A 39 12.86 -1.30 2.78
C GLY A 39 13.42 -2.01 1.55
N SER A 40 13.35 -3.34 1.50
CA SER A 40 13.78 -4.09 0.32
C SER A 40 12.88 -3.76 -0.88
N PRO A 41 13.42 -3.68 -2.11
CA PRO A 41 12.62 -3.46 -3.30
C PRO A 41 11.54 -4.52 -3.50
N TYR A 42 10.34 -4.10 -3.89
CA TYR A 42 9.25 -5.01 -4.20
C TYR A 42 9.56 -5.87 -5.44
N SER A 43 9.30 -7.18 -5.34
CA SER A 43 9.42 -8.16 -6.41
C SER A 43 8.23 -9.15 -6.41
N SER A 44 8.18 -10.05 -7.39
CA SER A 44 7.17 -11.12 -7.43
C SER A 44 7.31 -12.13 -6.28
N GLU A 45 8.44 -12.13 -5.58
CA GLU A 45 8.70 -13.01 -4.44
C GLU A 45 8.40 -12.33 -3.10
N SER A 46 8.02 -11.04 -3.11
CA SER A 46 7.70 -10.29 -1.90
C SER A 46 6.37 -10.74 -1.29
N GLU A 47 6.36 -10.93 0.04
CA GLU A 47 5.14 -11.24 0.79
C GLU A 47 4.23 -10.00 0.97
N HIS A 48 4.82 -8.80 0.94
CA HIS A 48 4.12 -7.54 1.14
C HIS A 48 4.24 -6.64 -0.09
N LEU A 49 3.23 -5.80 -0.29
CA LEU A 49 3.26 -4.68 -1.20
C LEU A 49 3.06 -3.40 -0.37
N ILE A 50 4.13 -2.64 -0.18
CA ILE A 50 4.13 -1.41 0.60
C ILE A 50 4.43 -0.25 -0.34
N LEU A 51 3.52 0.72 -0.43
CA LEU A 51 3.71 1.92 -1.26
C LEU A 51 3.97 3.13 -0.36
N LEU A 52 5.10 3.79 -0.59
CA LEU A 52 5.40 5.09 0.00
C LEU A 52 4.96 6.16 -0.99
N ALA A 53 4.05 7.04 -0.55
CA ALA A 53 3.51 8.07 -1.41
C ALA A 53 3.36 9.39 -0.66
N GLN A 54 3.75 10.48 -1.31
CA GLN A 54 3.63 11.83 -0.79
C GLN A 54 2.54 12.58 -1.53
N LYS A 55 1.70 13.29 -0.79
CA LYS A 55 0.79 14.27 -1.38
C LYS A 55 1.56 15.58 -1.52
N PRO A 56 1.78 16.09 -2.74
CA PRO A 56 2.39 17.40 -2.91
C PRO A 56 1.49 18.44 -2.24
N LEU A 57 2.08 19.31 -1.41
CA LEU A 57 1.39 20.48 -0.90
C LEU A 57 1.01 21.32 -2.11
N SER A 58 -0.30 21.50 -2.35
CA SER A 58 -0.75 22.44 -3.37
C SER A 58 -0.15 23.81 -3.05
N ALA A 59 0.59 24.39 -4.01
CA ALA A 59 0.88 25.81 -4.00
C ALA A 59 -0.42 26.61 -4.11
#